data_AF-A0A6H9HP85-F1
#
_entry.id   AF-A0A6H9HP85-F1
#
_cell.length_a   1.000
_cell.length_b   1.000
_cell.length_c   1.000
_cell.angle_alpha   90.00
_cell.angle_beta   90.00
_cell.angle_gamma   90.00
#
_symmetry.space_group_name_H-M   'P 1'
#
loop_
_entity.id
_entity.type
_entity.pdbx_description
1 polymer ?
#
loop_
_entity_poly.entity_id
_entity_poly.type
_entity_poly.pdbx_seq_one_letter_code
_entity_poly.pdbx_strand_id
1 'polypeptide(L)'
;MIGRVPANDARAGRIARAAGAYFGIVFGAGFLLGLVRVPLVVPAIGERHAELAEMPFMFVAIVLAARFVLRRFAGVGTRRRWAAVGLVALALLLAAEWLLAVALSGQSVASYVAAKDPVSGAVYLAMLVVFASMPWLLWRAGSRGRPRDGS
;
A
#
# COMPACT_ATOMS: atom_id res chain seq x y z
N MET A 1 -14.76 37.97 11.65
CA MET A 1 -13.75 37.57 10.63
C MET A 1 -13.71 36.05 10.58
N ILE A 2 -14.37 35.42 9.59
CA ILE A 2 -14.33 33.96 9.41
C ILE A 2 -13.05 33.64 8.63
N GLY A 3 -12.05 33.08 9.31
CA GLY A 3 -10.81 32.63 8.68
C GLY A 3 -11.11 31.57 7.63
N ARG A 4 -10.89 31.88 6.35
CA ARG A 4 -10.84 30.85 5.30
C ARG A 4 -9.72 29.90 5.68
N VAL A 5 -10.06 28.69 6.11
CA VAL A 5 -9.11 27.58 6.10
C VAL A 5 -8.56 27.52 4.67
N PRO A 6 -7.25 27.73 4.45
CA PRO A 6 -6.71 27.81 3.12
C PRO A 6 -6.98 26.49 2.41
N ALA A 7 -7.42 26.55 1.15
CA ALA A 7 -7.84 25.36 0.40
C ALA A 7 -6.75 24.27 0.34
N ASN A 8 -5.49 24.61 0.65
CA ASN A 8 -4.37 23.69 0.79
C ASN A 8 -4.52 22.73 1.98
N ASP A 9 -4.96 23.19 3.15
CA ASP A 9 -5.05 22.36 4.36
C ASP A 9 -6.16 21.30 4.20
N ALA A 10 -7.29 21.72 3.63
CA ALA A 10 -8.39 20.82 3.29
C ALA A 10 -7.98 19.79 2.22
N ARG A 11 -7.02 20.12 1.33
CA ARG A 11 -6.47 19.16 0.34
C ARG A 11 -5.48 18.21 0.98
N ALA A 12 -4.56 18.70 1.80
CA ALA A 12 -3.61 17.88 2.54
C ALA A 12 -4.32 16.87 3.43
N GLY A 13 -5.37 17.31 4.16
CA GLY A 13 -6.20 16.42 4.98
C GLY A 13 -6.89 15.32 4.19
N ARG A 14 -7.32 15.58 2.95
CA ARG A 14 -7.88 14.55 2.06
C ARG A 14 -6.83 13.55 1.58
N ILE A 15 -5.63 14.02 1.24
CA ILE A 15 -4.51 13.15 0.86
C ILE A 15 -4.13 12.23 2.03
N ALA A 16 -3.98 12.79 3.24
CA ALA A 16 -3.64 12.03 4.44
C ALA A 16 -4.70 10.97 4.77
N ARG A 17 -6.00 11.32 4.72
CA ARG A 17 -7.09 10.36 4.95
C ARG A 17 -7.12 9.25 3.91
N ALA A 18 -6.95 9.59 2.64
CA ALA A 18 -6.91 8.60 1.56
C ALA A 18 -5.69 7.67 1.68
N ALA A 19 -4.52 8.23 2.00
CA ALA A 19 -3.29 7.47 2.22
C ALA A 19 -3.41 6.54 3.42
N GLY A 20 -3.93 7.04 4.55
CA GLY A 20 -4.17 6.25 5.76
C GLY A 20 -5.17 5.11 5.53
N ALA A 21 -6.26 5.36 4.81
CA ALA A 21 -7.21 4.30 4.45
C ALA A 21 -6.58 3.26 3.52
N TYR A 22 -5.82 3.69 2.52
CA TYR A 22 -5.15 2.80 1.58
C TYR A 22 -4.10 1.92 2.28
N PHE A 23 -3.23 2.54 3.07
CA PHE A 23 -2.25 1.86 3.92
C PHE A 23 -2.96 0.88 4.88
N GLY A 24 -3.96 1.32 5.63
CA GLY A 24 -4.61 0.50 6.64
C GLY A 24 -5.25 -0.77 6.07
N ILE A 25 -5.87 -0.70 4.89
CA ILE A 25 -6.46 -1.88 4.24
C ILE A 25 -5.37 -2.86 3.79
N VAL A 26 -4.32 -2.37 3.11
CA VAL A 26 -3.27 -3.25 2.56
C VAL A 26 -2.39 -3.82 3.67
N PHE A 27 -1.98 -3.00 4.65
CA PHE A 27 -1.23 -3.44 5.81
C PHE A 27 -2.03 -4.42 6.66
N GLY A 28 -3.32 -4.14 6.91
CA GLY A 28 -4.18 -5.05 7.66
C GLY A 28 -4.35 -6.40 6.97
N ALA A 29 -4.55 -6.41 5.64
CA ALA A 29 -4.60 -7.65 4.87
C ALA A 29 -3.29 -8.43 4.94
N GLY A 30 -2.14 -7.77 4.72
CA GLY A 30 -0.82 -8.39 4.81
C GLY A 30 -0.49 -8.91 6.21
N PHE A 31 -0.85 -8.17 7.25
CA PHE A 31 -0.66 -8.56 8.64
C PHE A 31 -1.49 -9.80 9.00
N LEU A 32 -2.76 -9.85 8.59
CA LEU A 32 -3.63 -11.02 8.80
C LEU A 32 -3.13 -12.25 8.04
N LEU A 33 -2.70 -12.07 6.79
CA LEU A 33 -2.09 -13.14 6.00
C LEU A 33 -0.81 -13.65 6.68
N GLY A 34 0.07 -12.76 7.13
CA GLY A 34 1.29 -13.11 7.86
C GLY A 34 1.03 -13.83 9.19
N LEU A 35 0.01 -13.40 9.94
CA LEU A 35 -0.46 -14.07 11.17
C LEU A 35 -0.92 -15.51 10.93
N VAL A 36 -1.52 -15.79 9.77
CA VAL A 36 -1.96 -17.15 9.39
C VAL A 36 -0.78 -17.95 8.82
N ARG A 37 0.10 -17.31 8.03
CA ARG A 37 1.20 -17.97 7.32
C ARG A 37 2.28 -18.50 8.25
N VAL A 38 2.70 -17.71 9.24
CA VAL A 38 3.81 -18.05 10.16
C VAL A 38 3.56 -19.36 10.94
N PRO A 39 2.39 -19.58 11.58
CA PRO A 39 2.14 -20.81 12.32
C PRO A 39 1.68 -22.00 11.47
N LEU A 40 1.00 -21.79 10.33
CA LEU A 40 0.32 -22.88 9.61
C LEU A 40 0.96 -23.26 8.26
N VAL A 41 1.55 -22.31 7.55
CA VAL A 41 1.99 -22.53 6.16
C VAL A 41 3.49 -22.81 6.07
N VAL A 42 4.30 -22.18 6.93
CA VAL A 42 5.76 -22.41 7.01
C VAL A 42 6.11 -23.89 7.28
N PRO A 43 5.43 -24.63 8.20
CA PRO A 43 5.75 -26.03 8.46
C PRO A 43 5.36 -26.98 7.33
N ALA A 44 4.39 -26.60 6.48
CA ALA A 44 3.76 -27.52 5.54
C ALA A 44 4.36 -27.50 4.12
N ILE A 45 4.92 -26.38 3.68
CA ILE A 45 5.26 -26.17 2.24
C ILE A 45 6.63 -25.51 2.02
N GLY A 46 7.35 -25.19 3.11
CA GLY A 46 8.62 -24.47 3.08
C GLY A 46 8.47 -22.96 2.84
N GLU A 47 9.42 -22.17 3.35
CA GLU A 47 9.37 -20.68 3.35
C GLU A 47 9.13 -20.09 1.95
N ARG A 48 9.82 -20.63 0.92
CA ARG A 48 9.86 -20.06 -0.43
C ARG A 48 8.54 -20.18 -1.22
N HIS A 49 7.83 -21.30 -1.11
CA HIS A 49 6.56 -21.50 -1.82
C HIS A 49 5.41 -20.77 -1.14
N ALA A 50 5.44 -20.70 0.20
CA ALA A 50 4.49 -19.91 0.97
C ALA A 50 4.60 -18.41 0.63
N GLU A 51 5.81 -17.92 0.36
CA GLU A 51 6.07 -16.52 0.02
C GLU A 51 5.51 -16.13 -1.34
N LEU A 52 5.73 -16.99 -2.33
CA LEU A 52 5.21 -16.79 -3.68
C LEU A 52 3.69 -16.91 -3.74
N ALA A 53 3.09 -17.76 -2.90
CA ALA A 53 1.65 -17.90 -2.82
C ALA A 53 0.98 -16.63 -2.26
N GLU A 54 1.62 -15.89 -1.35
CA GLU A 54 1.06 -14.64 -0.79
C GLU A 54 1.09 -13.46 -1.76
N MET A 55 2.05 -13.42 -2.67
CA MET A 55 2.22 -12.31 -3.62
C MET A 55 0.98 -12.03 -4.50
N PRO A 56 0.29 -13.03 -5.09
CA PRO A 56 -0.95 -12.77 -5.82
C PRO A 56 -2.07 -12.26 -4.91
N PHE A 57 -2.17 -12.72 -3.65
CA PHE A 57 -3.17 -12.19 -2.71
C PHE A 57 -2.87 -10.74 -2.34
N MET A 58 -1.60 -10.40 -2.08
CA MET A 58 -1.17 -9.03 -1.82
C MET A 58 -1.44 -8.13 -3.03
N PHE A 59 -1.17 -8.60 -4.24
CA PHE A 59 -1.50 -7.85 -5.45
C PHE A 59 -3.01 -7.57 -5.55
N VAL A 60 -3.86 -8.57 -5.33
CA VAL A 60 -5.32 -8.40 -5.31
C VAL A 60 -5.74 -7.39 -4.24
N ALA A 61 -5.19 -7.50 -3.01
CA ALA A 61 -5.47 -6.56 -1.93
C ALA A 61 -5.11 -5.12 -2.31
N ILE A 62 -3.94 -4.92 -2.92
CA ILE A 62 -3.47 -3.62 -3.44
C ILE A 62 -4.47 -3.05 -4.45
N VAL A 63 -4.88 -3.85 -5.44
CA VAL A 63 -5.83 -3.41 -6.48
C VAL A 63 -7.19 -3.06 -5.88
N LEU A 64 -7.73 -3.91 -5.01
CA LEU A 64 -9.04 -3.69 -4.38
C LEU A 64 -9.02 -2.47 -3.46
N ALA A 65 -7.98 -2.33 -2.63
CA ALA A 65 -7.81 -1.18 -1.75
C ALA A 65 -7.68 0.13 -2.56
N ALA A 66 -6.88 0.12 -3.62
CA ALA A 66 -6.74 1.30 -4.48
C ALA A 66 -8.08 1.66 -5.14
N ARG A 67 -8.83 0.69 -5.67
CA ARG A 67 -10.18 0.93 -6.24
C ARG A 67 -11.15 1.49 -5.20
N PHE A 68 -11.15 0.93 -3.99
CA PHE A 68 -11.98 1.39 -2.89
C PHE A 68 -11.68 2.85 -2.54
N VAL A 69 -10.41 3.19 -2.34
CA VAL A 69 -9.99 4.55 -1.97
C VAL A 69 -10.27 5.55 -3.10
N LEU A 70 -10.08 5.16 -4.36
CA LEU A 70 -10.45 6.01 -5.52
C LEU A 70 -11.94 6.34 -5.54
N ARG A 71 -12.80 5.37 -5.24
CA ARG A 71 -14.26 5.57 -5.18
C ARG A 71 -14.64 6.41 -3.96
N ARG A 72 -14.08 6.10 -2.78
CA ARG A 72 -14.43 6.74 -1.51
C ARG A 72 -13.91 8.17 -1.38
N PHE A 73 -12.78 8.48 -2.02
CA PHE A 73 -12.06 9.76 -1.95
C PHE A 73 -11.88 10.40 -3.33
N ALA A 74 -12.93 10.37 -4.17
CA ALA A 74 -12.91 10.96 -5.52
C ALA A 74 -12.48 12.45 -5.54
N GLY A 75 -12.68 13.18 -4.43
CA GLY A 75 -12.28 14.58 -4.26
C GLY A 75 -10.76 14.86 -4.24
N VAL A 76 -9.90 13.83 -4.25
CA VAL A 76 -8.45 14.01 -4.43
C VAL A 76 -8.15 14.52 -5.85
N GLY A 77 -8.84 13.97 -6.86
CA GLY A 77 -9.10 14.55 -8.19
C GLY A 77 -7.93 14.75 -9.16
N THR A 78 -6.66 14.82 -8.72
CA THR A 78 -5.53 15.17 -9.58
C THR A 78 -4.45 14.08 -9.61
N ARG A 79 -3.85 13.88 -10.78
CA ARG A 79 -2.73 12.96 -11.01
C ARG A 79 -1.61 13.06 -9.96
N ARG A 80 -1.11 14.28 -9.72
CA ARG A 80 -0.03 14.54 -8.73
C ARG A 80 -0.44 14.15 -7.30
N ARG A 81 -1.72 14.32 -6.96
CA ARG A 81 -2.22 14.02 -5.61
C ARG A 81 -2.39 12.53 -5.37
N TRP A 82 -2.82 11.78 -6.39
CA TRP A 82 -2.85 10.31 -6.29
C TRP A 82 -1.46 9.68 -6.19
N ALA A 83 -0.46 10.28 -6.85
CA ALA A 83 0.94 9.90 -6.63
C ALA A 83 1.39 10.20 -5.19
N ALA A 84 1.06 11.37 -4.66
CA ALA A 84 1.33 11.71 -3.26
C ALA A 84 0.63 10.77 -2.27
N VAL A 85 -0.63 10.38 -2.52
CA VAL A 85 -1.34 9.38 -1.69
C VAL A 85 -0.57 8.06 -1.64
N GLY A 86 -0.12 7.56 -2.79
CA GLY A 86 0.68 6.34 -2.86
C GLY A 86 2.01 6.43 -2.12
N LEU A 87 2.74 7.53 -2.28
CA LEU A 87 4.02 7.76 -1.59
C LEU A 87 3.86 7.88 -0.07
N VAL A 88 2.86 8.63 0.40
CA VAL A 88 2.57 8.75 1.84
C VAL A 88 2.15 7.39 2.41
N ALA A 89 1.31 6.64 1.70
CA ALA A 89 0.92 5.31 2.13
C ALA A 89 2.13 4.35 2.18
N LEU A 90 3.08 4.46 1.24
CA LEU A 90 4.32 3.68 1.26
C LEU A 90 5.19 4.01 2.47
N ALA A 91 5.35 5.30 2.78
CA ALA A 91 6.10 5.72 3.96
C ALA A 91 5.46 5.18 5.26
N LEU A 92 4.13 5.25 5.37
CA LEU A 92 3.39 4.67 6.49
C LEU A 92 3.55 3.15 6.57
N LEU A 93 3.49 2.45 5.43
CA LEU A 93 3.66 1.00 5.34
C LEU A 93 5.03 0.58 5.86
N LEU A 94 6.10 1.21 5.36
CA LEU A 94 7.47 0.92 5.80
C LEU A 94 7.66 1.23 7.28
N ALA A 95 7.15 2.37 7.77
CA ALA A 95 7.22 2.71 9.18
C ALA A 95 6.51 1.68 10.06
N ALA A 96 5.33 1.20 9.64
CA ALA A 96 4.57 0.18 10.36
C ALA A 96 5.26 -1.18 10.34
N GLU A 97 5.82 -1.58 9.19
CA GLU A 97 6.57 -2.83 9.06
C GLU A 97 7.80 -2.82 9.95
N TRP A 98 8.54 -1.71 10.00
CA TRP A 98 9.69 -1.54 10.89
C TRP A 98 9.28 -1.57 12.37
N LEU A 99 8.22 -0.86 12.73
CA LEU A 99 7.71 -0.83 14.10
C LEU A 99 7.28 -2.24 14.55
N LEU A 100 6.56 -2.95 13.67
CA LEU A 100 6.10 -4.31 13.93
C LEU A 100 7.28 -5.29 14.04
N ALA A 101 8.28 -5.15 13.17
CA ALA A 101 9.50 -5.95 13.23
C ALA A 101 10.19 -5.77 14.59
N VAL A 102 10.42 -4.53 15.03
CA VAL A 102 11.03 -4.25 16.33
C VAL A 102 10.17 -4.77 17.49
N ALA A 103 8.85 -4.60 17.41
CA ALA A 103 7.93 -5.03 18.47
C ALA A 103 7.79 -6.55 18.60
N LEU A 104 7.81 -7.30 17.49
CA LEU A 104 7.60 -8.75 17.49
C LEU A 104 8.88 -9.57 17.59
N SER A 105 9.99 -9.10 17.01
CA SER A 105 11.18 -9.95 16.85
C SER A 105 12.12 -9.94 18.06
N GLY A 106 12.09 -8.92 18.91
CA GLY A 106 13.04 -8.76 20.02
C GLY A 106 14.53 -8.72 19.60
N GLN A 107 14.83 -8.74 18.30
CA GLN A 107 16.16 -8.72 17.69
C GLN A 107 16.28 -7.56 16.69
N SER A 108 17.51 -7.15 16.37
CA SER A 108 17.76 -5.99 15.51
C SER A 108 17.47 -6.29 14.03
N VAL A 109 16.97 -5.28 13.32
CA VAL A 109 16.59 -5.28 11.89
C VAL A 109 17.65 -5.89 10.96
N ALA A 110 18.92 -5.82 11.34
CA ALA A 110 20.05 -6.36 10.58
C ALA A 110 19.98 -7.90 10.43
N SER A 111 19.52 -8.62 11.45
CA SER A 111 19.47 -10.09 11.43
C SER A 111 18.36 -10.63 10.53
N TYR A 112 17.24 -9.90 10.40
CA TYR A 112 16.11 -10.29 9.55
C TYR A 112 16.36 -10.02 8.06
N VAL A 113 17.07 -8.93 7.75
CA VAL A 113 17.49 -8.61 6.37
C VAL A 113 18.64 -9.51 5.90
N ALA A 114 19.55 -9.90 6.79
CA ALA A 114 20.68 -10.78 6.46
C ALA A 114 20.26 -12.23 6.15
N ALA A 115 19.10 -12.68 6.64
CA ALA A 115 18.55 -14.01 6.37
C ALA A 115 17.67 -14.08 5.11
N LYS A 116 17.31 -12.94 4.51
CA LYS A 116 16.35 -12.90 3.40
C LYS A 116 17.02 -13.31 2.08
N ASP A 117 16.52 -14.40 1.50
CA ASP A 117 16.91 -14.93 0.19
C ASP A 117 16.84 -13.82 -0.89
N PRO A 118 17.92 -13.56 -1.67
CA PRO A 118 18.02 -12.41 -2.59
C PRO A 118 16.86 -12.28 -3.58
N VAL A 119 16.23 -13.40 -3.95
CA VAL A 119 15.08 -13.45 -4.87
C VAL A 119 13.82 -12.88 -4.20
N SER A 120 13.61 -13.15 -2.91
CA SER A 120 12.46 -12.62 -2.15
C SER A 120 12.54 -11.10 -1.97
N GLY A 121 13.76 -10.57 -1.79
CA GLY A 121 14.01 -9.14 -1.69
C GLY A 121 13.59 -8.36 -2.95
N ALA A 122 13.94 -8.86 -4.13
CA ALA A 122 13.60 -8.21 -5.39
C ALA A 122 12.08 -8.15 -5.63
N VAL A 123 11.36 -9.23 -5.32
CA VAL A 123 9.90 -9.26 -5.52
C VAL A 123 9.17 -8.42 -4.49
N TYR A 124 9.65 -8.38 -3.24
CA TYR A 124 9.15 -7.44 -2.24
C TYR A 124 9.28 -5.99 -2.70
N LEU A 125 10.46 -5.59 -3.20
CA LEU A 125 10.67 -4.25 -3.75
C LEU A 125 9.74 -3.97 -4.95
N ALA A 126 9.56 -4.94 -5.86
CA ALA A 126 8.64 -4.80 -6.97
C ALA A 126 7.20 -4.57 -6.48
N MET A 127 6.76 -5.29 -5.45
CA MET A 127 5.42 -5.10 -4.87
C MET A 127 5.26 -3.75 -4.17
N LEU A 128 6.30 -3.20 -3.53
CA LEU A 128 6.25 -1.84 -2.99
C LEU A 128 6.06 -0.79 -4.10
N VAL A 129 6.75 -0.96 -5.23
CA VAL A 129 6.58 -0.09 -6.41
C VAL A 129 5.16 -0.19 -6.97
N VAL A 130 4.62 -1.41 -7.07
CA VAL A 130 3.23 -1.63 -7.49
C VAL A 130 2.27 -0.95 -6.51
N PHE A 131 2.42 -1.17 -5.20
CA PHE A 131 1.60 -0.55 -4.15
C PHE A 131 1.60 0.98 -4.24
N ALA A 132 2.77 1.60 -4.34
CA ALA A 132 2.91 3.06 -4.41
C ALA A 132 2.31 3.65 -5.69
N SER A 133 2.39 2.93 -6.81
CA SER A 133 1.93 3.43 -8.11
C SER A 133 0.44 3.14 -8.39
N MET A 134 -0.16 2.14 -7.72
CA MET A 134 -1.51 1.65 -8.05
C MET A 134 -2.62 2.70 -8.03
N PRO A 135 -2.72 3.60 -7.01
CA PRO A 135 -3.78 4.61 -6.98
C PRO A 135 -3.71 5.55 -8.19
N TRP A 136 -2.49 5.90 -8.61
CA TRP A 136 -2.25 6.74 -9.77
C TRP A 136 -2.58 6.03 -11.09
N LEU A 137 -2.17 4.77 -11.23
CA LEU A 137 -2.42 3.95 -12.43
C LEU A 137 -3.93 3.79 -12.67
N LEU A 138 -4.67 3.41 -11.64
CA LEU A 138 -6.12 3.20 -11.74
C LEU A 138 -6.89 4.49 -12.01
N TRP A 139 -6.46 5.61 -11.39
CA TRP A 139 -7.09 6.90 -11.65
C TRP A 139 -6.88 7.33 -13.10
N ARG A 140 -5.66 7.13 -13.63
CA ARG A 140 -5.33 7.40 -15.05
C ARG A 140 -6.14 6.53 -16.00
N ALA A 141 -6.33 5.24 -15.67
CA ALA A 141 -7.13 4.33 -16.48
C ALA A 141 -8.60 4.77 -16.54
N GLY A 142 -9.20 5.14 -15.40
CA GLY A 142 -10.59 5.61 -15.34
C GLY A 142 -10.84 6.98 -15.98
N SER A 143 -9.84 7.85 -16.06
CA SER A 143 -9.96 9.18 -16.68
C SER A 143 -9.81 9.18 -18.21
N ARG A 144 -9.24 8.11 -18.79
CA ARG A 144 -9.12 7.94 -20.25
C ARG A 144 -10.38 7.38 -20.92
N GLY A 145 -11.27 6.76 -20.14
CA GLY A 145 -12.51 6.16 -20.64
C GLY A 145 -13.70 7.11 -20.73
N ARG A 146 -13.55 8.41 -20.39
CA ARG A 146 -14.59 9.41 -20.67
C ARG A 146 -14.39 9.91 -22.11
N PRO A 147 -15.30 9.62 -23.05
CA PRO A 147 -15.24 10.23 -24.36
C PRO A 147 -15.34 11.76 -24.19
N ARG A 148 -14.49 12.48 -24.94
CA ARG A 148 -14.49 13.94 -24.98
C ARG A 148 -15.61 14.35 -25.93
N ASP A 149 -16.81 14.41 -25.41
CA ASP A 149 -17.97 14.87 -26.16
C ASP A 149 -18.07 16.38 -25.93
N GLY A 150 -17.93 17.17 -27.00
CA GLY A 150 -18.26 18.59 -26.99
C GLY A 150 -17.07 19.52 -27.27
N SER A 151 -16.87 19.78 -28.57
CA SER A 151 -16.35 21.00 -29.17
C SER A 151 -17.08 22.26 -28.67
#